data_AF-A0A914GPF3-F1
#
_entry.id   AF-A0A914GPF3-F1
#
_cell.length_a   1.000
_cell.length_b   1.000
_cell.length_c   1.000
_cell.angle_alpha   90.00
_cell.angle_beta   90.00
_cell.angle_gamma   90.00
#
_symmetry.space_group_name_H-M   'P 1'
#
loop_
_entity.id
_entity.type
_entity.pdbx_description
1 polymer ?
#
loop_
_entity_poly.entity_id
_entity_poly.type
_entity_poly.pdbx_seq_one_letter_code
_entity_poly.pdbx_strand_id
1 'polypeptide(L)' 'MSNRRGSSSSNGSGCDACAQLSLLEIEAIAAVKEIAAFVQSICISEVLSRTPDLIFLNLHTLEGDTYCIELTQRGWR' A
#
# COMPACT_ATOMS: atom_id res chain seq x y z
N MET A 1 -20.29 8.61 53.65
CA MET A 1 -19.07 9.24 53.09
C MET A 1 -18.13 8.08 52.76
N SER A 2 -18.00 7.66 51.51
CA SER A 2 -17.22 8.35 50.48
C SER A 2 -17.75 8.08 49.06
N ASN A 3 -17.95 9.17 48.30
CA ASN A 3 -18.06 9.17 46.83
C ASN A 3 -16.68 8.79 46.22
N ARG A 4 -16.48 8.45 44.95
CA ARG A 4 -16.91 9.10 43.70
C ARG A 4 -16.42 8.23 42.53
N ARG A 5 -17.14 8.32 41.42
CA ARG A 5 -16.97 7.62 40.13
C ARG A 5 -15.57 7.75 39.54
N GLY A 6 -15.04 6.67 38.97
CA GLY A 6 -14.14 6.70 37.80
C GLY A 6 -14.88 5.96 36.68
N SER A 7 -15.59 6.65 35.81
CA SER A 7 -15.07 7.30 34.59
C SER A 7 -14.61 6.27 33.56
N SER A 8 -15.51 6.08 32.61
CA SER A 8 -15.37 5.44 31.31
C SER A 8 -13.97 5.56 30.72
N SER A 9 -13.44 4.44 30.23
CA SER A 9 -12.51 4.46 29.10
C SER A 9 -13.23 3.80 27.92
N SER A 10 -14.14 4.55 27.33
CA SER A 10 -14.37 4.48 25.89
C SER A 10 -13.10 5.00 25.22
N ASN A 11 -12.49 4.20 24.34
CA ASN A 11 -11.60 4.60 23.24
C ASN A 11 -11.10 3.30 22.58
N GLY A 12 -11.33 3.00 21.31
CA GLY A 12 -12.03 3.72 20.27
C GLY A 12 -12.33 2.76 19.13
N SER A 13 -13.40 3.03 18.41
CA SER A 13 -13.73 2.39 17.15
C SER A 13 -12.63 2.73 16.13
N GLY A 14 -11.73 1.79 15.86
CA GLY A 14 -10.93 1.77 14.65
C GLY A 14 -11.41 0.60 13.81
N CYS A 15 -11.94 0.87 12.63
CA CYS A 15 -12.26 -0.18 11.67
C CYS A 15 -10.98 -0.95 11.31
N ASP A 16 -10.84 -2.18 11.78
CA ASP A 16 -9.72 -3.09 11.49
C ASP A 16 -9.70 -3.59 10.03
N ALA A 17 -10.19 -2.80 9.07
CA ALA A 17 -10.09 -3.11 7.65
C ALA A 17 -8.68 -2.82 7.08
N CYS A 18 -7.82 -2.14 7.83
CA CYS A 18 -6.44 -1.83 7.45
C CYS A 18 -5.42 -2.88 7.90
N ALA A 19 -5.84 -3.94 8.61
CA ALA A 19 -4.96 -4.72 9.48
C ALA A 19 -4.08 -5.79 8.81
N GLN A 20 -3.80 -5.76 7.51
CA GLN A 20 -2.86 -6.73 6.93
C GLN A 20 -2.20 -6.37 5.58
N LEU A 21 -2.06 -5.08 5.23
CA LEU A 21 -1.17 -4.73 4.12
C LEU A 21 0.29 -4.91 4.55
N SER A 22 1.06 -5.63 3.75
CA SER A 22 2.52 -5.71 3.91
C SER A 22 3.18 -4.35 3.68
N LEU A 23 4.41 -4.19 4.18
CA LEU A 23 5.19 -2.97 3.95
C LEU A 23 5.38 -2.69 2.46
N LEU A 24 5.66 -3.73 1.67
CA LEU A 24 5.80 -3.58 0.21
C LEU A 24 4.48 -3.16 -0.44
N GLU A 25 3.32 -3.59 0.05
CA GLU A 25 2.04 -3.15 -0.51
C GLU A 25 1.79 -1.67 -0.24
N ILE A 26 2.13 -1.20 0.95
CA ILE A 26 2.05 0.22 1.31
C ILE A 26 2.99 1.03 0.40
N GLU A 27 4.22 0.57 0.20
CA GLU A 27 5.21 1.20 -0.67
C GLU A 27 4.76 1.22 -2.13
N ALA A 28 4.26 0.10 -2.65
CA ALA A 28 3.71 0.01 -4.02
C ALA A 28 2.53 0.97 -4.22
N ILE A 29 1.61 1.04 -3.26
CA ILE A 29 0.45 1.97 -3.33
C ILE A 29 0.92 3.42 -3.28
N ALA A 30 1.91 3.75 -2.45
CA ALA A 30 2.49 5.09 -2.39
C ALA A 30 3.15 5.46 -3.72
N ALA A 31 4.00 4.59 -4.27
CA ALA A 31 4.68 4.81 -5.55
C ALA A 31 3.70 5.01 -6.71
N VAL A 32 2.62 4.20 -6.78
CA VAL A 32 1.55 4.38 -7.77
C VAL A 32 0.95 5.78 -7.68
N LYS A 33 0.63 6.25 -6.47
CA LYS A 33 0.03 7.57 -6.27
C LYS A 33 0.98 8.71 -6.63
N GLU A 34 2.26 8.58 -6.29
CA GLU A 34 3.27 9.61 -6.56
C GLU A 34 3.60 9.71 -8.05
N ILE A 35 3.68 8.58 -8.74
CA ILE A 35 4.17 8.51 -10.12
C ILE A 35 3.04 8.64 -11.15
N ALA A 36 1.79 8.33 -10.81
CA ALA A 36 0.67 8.31 -11.76
C ALA A 36 0.47 9.59 -12.58
N ALA A 37 0.89 10.76 -12.08
CA ALA A 37 0.80 12.02 -12.81
C ALA A 37 1.85 12.19 -13.92
N PHE A 38 2.90 11.37 -13.93
CA PHE A 38 4.06 11.52 -14.81
C PHE A 38 4.17 10.42 -15.86
N VAL A 39 3.22 9.50 -15.89
CA VAL A 39 3.24 8.30 -16.73
C VAL A 39 1.88 8.12 -17.37
N GLN A 40 1.79 7.34 -18.45
CA GLN A 40 0.51 7.10 -19.08
C GLN A 40 -0.38 6.21 -18.19
N SER A 41 0.20 5.20 -17.54
CA SER A 41 -0.48 4.44 -16.48
C SER A 41 0.51 3.70 -15.60
N ILE A 42 0.18 3.55 -14.32
CA ILE A 42 0.91 2.66 -13.40
C ILE A 42 -0.09 1.95 -12.49
N CYS A 43 0.07 0.64 -12.31
CA CYS A 43 -0.78 -0.16 -11.44
C CYS A 43 -0.03 -1.36 -10.85
N ILE A 44 -0.52 -1.86 -9.72
CA ILE A 44 -0.09 -3.16 -9.19
C ILE A 44 -0.68 -4.24 -10.11
N SER A 45 0.15 -5.20 -10.52
CA SER A 45 -0.26 -6.28 -11.41
C SER A 45 -1.27 -7.19 -10.72
N GLU A 46 -2.41 -7.40 -11.36
CA GLU A 46 -3.45 -8.35 -10.90
C GLU A 46 -3.20 -9.79 -11.38
N VAL A 47 -2.32 -9.96 -12.36
CA VAL A 47 -2.02 -11.25 -13.00
C VAL A 47 -0.81 -11.93 -12.36
N LEU A 48 0.15 -11.13 -11.88
CA LEU A 48 1.40 -11.63 -11.31
C LEU A 48 1.32 -11.73 -9.78
N SER A 49 2.29 -12.44 -9.21
CA SER A 49 2.36 -12.71 -7.77
C SER A 49 2.36 -11.42 -6.96
N ARG A 50 1.43 -11.36 -5.99
CA ARG A 50 1.35 -10.32 -4.98
C ARG A 50 1.43 -10.99 -3.62
N THR A 51 2.60 -10.90 -3.00
CA THR A 51 2.92 -11.49 -1.70
C THR A 51 3.56 -10.43 -0.80
N PRO A 52 3.68 -10.67 0.51
CA PRO A 52 4.31 -9.70 1.42
C PRO A 52 5.77 -9.34 1.09
N ASP A 53 6.48 -10.18 0.33
CA ASP A 53 7.90 -10.04 0.01
C ASP A 53 8.19 -9.74 -1.47
N LEU A 54 7.16 -9.79 -2.32
CA LEU A 54 7.27 -9.63 -3.77
C LEU A 54 5.96 -9.08 -4.35
N ILE A 55 6.06 -7.95 -5.04
CA ILE A 55 4.93 -7.30 -5.73
C ILE A 55 5.39 -6.91 -7.12
N PHE A 56 4.55 -7.20 -8.12
CA PHE A 56 4.78 -6.70 -9.48
C PHE A 56 3.90 -5.49 -9.77
N LEU A 57 4.46 -4.52 -10.49
CA LEU A 57 3.76 -3.37 -11.02
C LEU A 57 3.89 -3.35 -12.54
N ASN A 58 2.86 -2.86 -13.22
CA ASN A 58 2.92 -2.55 -14.64
C ASN A 58 2.98 -1.05 -14.80
N LEU A 59 3.97 -0.57 -15.53
CA LEU A 59 4.18 0.83 -15.85
C LEU A 59 4.11 1.01 -17.37
N HIS A 60 3.34 1.99 -17.82
CA HIS A 60 3.33 2.47 -19.19
C HIS A 60 3.75 3.93 -19.19
N THR A 61 4.87 4.22 -19.84
CA THR A 61 5.46 5.56 -19.85
C THR A 61 4.77 6.46 -20.88
N LEU A 62 5.06 7.77 -20.85
CA LEU A 62 4.50 8.71 -21.83
C LEU A 62 5.10 8.53 -23.23
N GLU A 63 6.28 7.93 -23.30
CA GLU A 63 6.99 7.57 -24.53
C GLU A 63 6.38 6.32 -25.21
N GLY A 64 5.47 5.62 -24.52
CA GLY A 64 4.79 4.42 -25.03
C GLY A 64 5.49 3.10 -24.68
N ASP A 65 6.51 3.14 -23.83
CA ASP A 65 7.19 1.93 -23.38
C ASP A 65 6.45 1.28 -22.20
N THR A 66 6.41 -0.05 -22.17
CA THR A 66 5.81 -0.82 -21.08
C THR A 66 6.88 -1.56 -20.29
N TYR A 67 6.83 -1.43 -18.96
CA TYR A 67 7.73 -2.10 -18.03
C TYR A 67 6.92 -2.92 -17.03
N CYS A 68 7.43 -4.12 -16.75
CA CYS A 68 7.02 -4.90 -15.60
C CYS A 68 8.08 -4.71 -14.52
N ILE A 69 7.68 -4.08 -13.41
CA ILE A 69 8.59 -3.71 -12.32
C ILE A 69 8.37 -4.68 -11.18
N GLU A 70 9.46 -5.26 -10.69
CA GLU A 70 9.52 -6.09 -9.50
C GLU A 70 9.87 -5.23 -8.28
N LEU A 71 9.02 -5.25 -7.26
CA LEU A 71 9.29 -4.67 -5.94
C LEU A 71 9.51 -5.79 -4.92
N THR A 72 10.69 -5.79 -4.31
CA THR A 72 11.06 -6.69 -3.21
C THR A 72 11.69 -5.90 -2.07
N GLN A 73 11.99 -6.58 -0.96
CA GLN A 73 12.80 -6.00 0.13
C GLN A 73 14.20 -5.54 -0.31
N ARG A 74 14.67 -5.98 -1.49
CA ARG A 74 15.96 -5.55 -2.07
C ARG A 74 15.84 -4.29 -2.92
N GLY A 75 14.63 -3.76 -3.10
CA GLY A 75 14.32 -2.60 -3.93
C GLY A 75 13.58 -2.97 -5.21
N TRP A 76 13.65 -2.05 -6.17
CA TRP A 76 12.92 -2.04 -7.44
C TRP A 76 13.79 -2.57 -8.58
N ARG A 77 13.21 -3.38 -9.47
CA ARG A 77 13.90 -3.97 -10.63
C ARG A 77 13.02 -3.97 -11.87
#